data_AF-A0A2S0LKL9-F1
#
_entry.id   AF-A0A2S0LKL9-F1
#
_cell.length_a   1.000
_cell.length_b   1.000
_cell.length_c   1.000
_cell.angle_alpha   90.00
_cell.angle_beta   90.00
_cell.angle_gamma   90.00
#
_symmetry.space_group_name_H-M   'P 1'
#
loop_
_entity.id
_entity.type
_entity.pdbx_description
1 polymer ?
#
loop_
_entity_poly.entity_id
_entity_poly.type
_entity_poly.pdbx_seq_one_letter_code
_entity_poly.pdbx_strand_id
1 'polypeptide(L)'
;MDKVLNRWTLIIIAFIGIVLTVMWFLRGSIVKTEIRAWVSPREVELGYPIRFIDSTSNATDVLWEFGNGDSSKERNGVYLFPQTGKYQVRLRVNNSVEKHFIVTVKESNRPSGYQPIKIIAPQTAIQNEYISFFADGYSKEWRWEFGETGEVDSYEKNPTYAYKLPGSYQIKLMSEDLAFPIVHYIEILPEYTESDDSDVFSLIAKDIQEHLQNIIDGESFNENYNYILSKYLCNNPNQLVITNGAKQTDFYSYCYDLKFIGSQSTANIQDVVIETDKGSNCVKRILVKQSPSTATK
;
A
#
# COMPACT_ATOMS: atom_id res chain seq x y z
N MET A 1 60.09 -21.69 65.74
CA MET A 1 59.38 -21.88 67.02
C MET A 1 57.95 -22.26 66.67
N ASP A 2 57.75 -23.56 66.57
CA ASP A 2 56.57 -24.20 66.01
C ASP A 2 55.32 -23.88 66.81
N LYS A 3 54.39 -23.14 66.19
CA LYS A 3 53.05 -23.01 66.73
C LYS A 3 52.35 -24.34 66.51
N VAL A 4 52.41 -25.17 67.56
CA VAL A 4 51.66 -26.40 67.75
C VAL A 4 50.20 -26.10 67.39
N LEU A 5 49.78 -26.53 66.19
CA LEU A 5 48.36 -26.66 65.90
C LEU A 5 47.81 -27.64 66.95
N ASN A 6 46.97 -27.12 67.84
CA ASN A 6 46.27 -27.96 68.80
C ASN A 6 45.53 -29.06 68.04
N ARG A 7 45.52 -30.30 68.54
CA ARG A 7 44.88 -31.44 67.87
C ARG A 7 43.43 -31.13 67.47
N TRP A 8 42.75 -30.31 68.28
CA TRP A 8 41.42 -29.79 67.99
C TRP A 8 41.33 -28.84 66.79
N THR A 9 42.33 -27.98 66.55
CA THR A 9 42.32 -27.07 65.39
C THR A 9 42.53 -27.81 64.08
N LEU A 10 43.36 -28.86 64.06
CA LEU A 10 43.50 -29.75 62.90
C LEU A 10 42.19 -30.48 62.59
N ILE A 11 41.47 -30.96 63.60
CA ILE A 11 40.18 -31.63 63.44
C ILE A 11 39.12 -30.66 62.89
N ILE A 12 39.09 -29.42 63.39
CA ILE A 12 38.15 -28.40 62.91
C ILE A 12 38.44 -28.01 61.45
N ILE A 13 39.70 -27.82 61.08
CA ILE A 13 40.09 -27.49 59.70
C ILE A 13 39.77 -28.65 58.76
N ALA A 14 40.03 -29.89 59.16
CA ALA A 14 39.67 -31.07 58.39
C ALA A 14 38.14 -31.20 58.20
N PHE A 15 37.36 -30.93 59.25
CA PHE A 15 35.90 -30.95 59.18
C PHE A 15 35.35 -29.85 58.26
N ILE A 16 35.88 -28.62 58.34
CA ILE A 16 35.50 -27.52 57.43
C ILE A 16 35.87 -27.87 55.99
N GLY A 17 37.05 -28.46 55.76
CA GLY A 17 37.45 -28.95 54.44
C GLY A 17 36.49 -29.99 53.88
N ILE A 18 36.07 -30.97 54.69
CA ILE A 18 35.08 -31.98 54.32
C ILE A 18 33.71 -31.34 54.05
N VAL A 19 33.27 -30.38 54.86
CA VAL A 19 32.00 -29.67 54.64
C VAL A 19 32.05 -28.86 53.35
N LEU A 20 33.17 -28.20 53.03
CA LEU A 20 33.33 -27.45 51.79
C LEU A 20 33.40 -28.36 50.57
N THR A 21 34.07 -29.52 50.65
CA THR A 21 34.09 -30.49 49.56
C THR A 21 32.72 -31.15 49.38
N VAL A 22 32.02 -31.50 50.46
CA VAL A 22 30.64 -31.99 50.42
C VAL A 22 29.69 -30.91 49.87
N MET A 23 29.81 -29.65 50.30
CA MET A 23 29.05 -28.54 49.73
C MET A 23 29.36 -28.33 48.25
N TRP A 24 30.61 -28.47 47.82
CA TRP A 24 31.01 -28.36 46.41
C TRP A 24 30.47 -29.54 45.58
N PHE A 25 30.51 -30.76 46.12
CA PHE A 25 29.93 -31.96 45.51
C PHE A 25 28.39 -31.89 45.43
N LEU A 26 27.75 -31.38 46.48
CA LEU A 26 26.32 -31.09 46.52
C LEU A 26 25.95 -29.95 45.55
N ARG A 27 26.81 -28.94 45.38
CA ARG A 27 26.62 -27.87 44.37
C ARG A 27 26.70 -28.42 42.94
N GLY A 28 27.63 -29.34 42.69
CA GLY A 28 27.76 -30.02 41.39
C GLY A 28 26.57 -30.92 41.06
N SER A 29 25.81 -31.38 42.06
CA SER A 29 24.67 -32.29 41.88
C SER A 29 23.30 -31.60 41.81
N ILE A 30 23.23 -30.26 41.83
CA ILE A 30 21.96 -29.52 41.79
C ILE A 30 22.02 -28.42 40.72
N VAL A 31 22.25 -28.81 39.46
CA VAL A 31 21.81 -28.01 38.31
C VAL A 31 20.56 -28.68 37.77
N LYS A 32 19.40 -28.30 38.30
CA LYS A 32 18.11 -28.73 37.76
C LYS A 32 17.96 -28.08 36.38
N THR A 33 18.05 -28.87 35.31
CA THR A 33 17.87 -28.36 33.94
C THR A 33 16.44 -27.86 33.79
N GLU A 34 16.27 -26.57 33.53
CA GLU A 34 14.96 -25.94 33.36
C GLU A 34 14.59 -25.89 31.88
N ILE A 35 13.47 -26.53 31.51
CA ILE A 35 13.03 -26.60 30.11
C ILE A 35 12.40 -25.27 29.67
N ARG A 36 13.09 -24.58 28.75
CA ARG A 36 12.60 -23.39 28.05
C ARG A 36 12.10 -23.76 26.66
N ALA A 37 10.84 -24.16 26.59
CA ALA A 37 10.21 -24.57 25.35
C ALA A 37 8.76 -24.07 25.26
N TRP A 38 8.30 -23.91 24.02
CA TRP A 38 6.99 -23.37 23.65
C TRP A 38 6.35 -24.18 22.52
N VAL A 39 5.03 -24.30 22.59
CA VAL A 39 4.17 -24.80 21.51
C VAL A 39 3.06 -23.77 21.29
N SER A 40 2.89 -23.32 20.05
CA SER A 40 1.89 -22.31 19.67
C SER A 40 1.40 -22.51 18.23
N PRO A 41 0.09 -22.37 17.95
CA PRO A 41 -1.00 -22.17 18.93
C PRO A 41 -1.32 -23.47 19.70
N ARG A 42 -2.01 -23.36 20.85
CA ARG A 42 -2.46 -24.52 21.64
C ARG A 42 -3.86 -25.01 21.25
N GLU A 43 -4.58 -24.23 20.48
CA GLU A 43 -5.83 -24.61 19.83
C GLU A 43 -5.68 -24.33 18.34
N VAL A 44 -6.00 -25.32 17.49
CA VAL A 44 -5.78 -25.26 16.05
C VAL A 44 -6.88 -26.01 15.32
N GLU A 45 -7.22 -25.63 14.10
CA GLU A 45 -8.13 -26.41 13.25
C GLU A 45 -7.39 -27.53 12.51
N LEU A 46 -8.09 -28.61 12.17
CA LEU A 46 -7.56 -29.66 11.30
C LEU A 46 -7.02 -29.04 9.99
N GLY A 47 -5.79 -29.39 9.62
CA GLY A 47 -5.13 -28.85 8.42
C GLY A 47 -4.17 -27.68 8.67
N TYR A 48 -4.12 -27.14 9.88
CA TYR A 48 -3.18 -26.07 10.26
C TYR A 48 -2.05 -26.60 11.16
N PRO A 49 -0.80 -26.16 10.94
CA PRO A 49 0.33 -26.61 11.73
C PRO A 49 0.47 -25.85 13.05
N ILE A 50 1.02 -26.53 14.06
CA ILE A 50 1.60 -25.90 15.24
C ILE A 50 3.08 -25.61 15.02
N ARG A 51 3.63 -24.64 15.75
CA ARG A 51 5.07 -24.43 15.87
C ARG A 51 5.55 -24.90 17.24
N PHE A 52 6.65 -25.63 17.27
CA PHE A 52 7.35 -26.02 18.49
C PHE A 52 8.77 -25.44 18.50
N ILE A 53 9.21 -24.98 19.67
CA ILE A 53 10.50 -24.33 19.86
C ILE A 53 11.09 -24.78 21.20
N ASP A 54 12.35 -25.21 21.19
CA ASP A 54 13.15 -25.43 22.38
C ASP A 54 14.37 -24.48 22.43
N SER A 55 14.57 -23.86 23.57
CA SER A 55 15.72 -22.99 23.89
C SER A 55 16.34 -23.40 25.24
N THR A 56 16.21 -24.67 25.62
CA THR A 56 16.79 -25.20 26.85
C THR A 56 18.31 -25.16 26.76
N SER A 57 18.95 -24.57 27.76
CA SER A 57 20.42 -24.47 27.87
C SER A 57 21.03 -25.83 28.17
N ASN A 58 22.21 -26.11 27.61
CA ASN A 58 22.95 -27.37 27.78
C ASN A 58 22.18 -28.65 27.38
N ALA A 59 21.12 -28.51 26.57
CA ALA A 59 20.46 -29.66 25.96
C ALA A 59 21.32 -30.20 24.80
N THR A 60 21.83 -31.42 24.95
CA THR A 60 22.54 -32.18 23.90
C THR A 60 21.57 -32.93 23.02
N ASP A 61 20.47 -33.41 23.59
CA ASP A 61 19.46 -34.20 22.92
C ASP A 61 18.06 -33.68 23.25
N VAL A 62 17.22 -33.59 22.22
CA VAL A 62 15.82 -33.23 22.32
C VAL A 62 14.98 -34.22 21.53
N LEU A 63 13.83 -34.58 22.07
CA LEU A 63 12.83 -35.40 21.39
C LEU A 63 11.45 -34.82 21.66
N TRP A 64 10.80 -34.36 20.60
CA TRP A 64 9.40 -33.99 20.61
C TRP A 64 8.56 -35.21 20.24
N GLU A 65 7.55 -35.53 21.04
CA GLU A 65 6.54 -36.55 20.77
C GLU A 65 5.20 -35.84 20.68
N PHE A 66 4.45 -36.01 19.58
CA PHE A 66 3.23 -35.22 19.34
C PHE A 66 1.97 -35.86 19.93
N GLY A 67 2.09 -37.00 20.62
CA GLY A 67 0.97 -37.67 21.29
C GLY A 67 0.09 -38.53 20.38
N ASN A 68 0.40 -38.60 19.08
CA ASN A 68 -0.24 -39.48 18.09
C ASN A 68 0.68 -40.61 17.59
N GLY A 69 1.87 -40.75 18.18
CA GLY A 69 2.92 -41.69 17.75
C GLY A 69 4.04 -41.05 16.93
N ASP A 70 3.82 -39.85 16.39
CA ASP A 70 4.85 -39.13 15.64
C ASP A 70 5.83 -38.40 16.57
N SER A 71 7.06 -38.21 16.08
CA SER A 71 8.11 -37.55 16.83
C SER A 71 9.07 -36.75 15.95
N SER A 72 9.79 -35.80 16.56
CA SER A 72 10.86 -35.04 15.91
C SER A 72 12.07 -34.88 16.83
N LYS A 73 13.27 -35.02 16.26
CA LYS A 73 14.56 -34.73 16.92
C LYS A 73 15.06 -33.32 16.64
N GLU A 74 14.32 -32.55 15.85
CA GLU A 74 14.66 -31.14 15.60
C GLU A 74 14.37 -30.31 16.84
N ARG A 75 15.20 -29.30 17.08
CA ARG A 75 15.02 -28.41 18.23
C ARG A 75 13.78 -27.53 18.07
N ASN A 76 13.53 -27.06 16.85
CA ASN A 76 12.41 -26.19 16.50
C ASN A 76 11.84 -26.63 15.15
N GLY A 77 10.53 -26.47 14.94
CA GLY A 77 9.90 -26.81 13.68
C GLY A 77 8.41 -26.53 13.66
N VAL A 78 7.76 -27.03 12.61
CA VAL A 78 6.30 -27.02 12.47
C VAL A 78 5.78 -28.44 12.36
N TYR A 79 4.58 -28.69 12.86
CA TYR A 79 3.97 -30.02 12.83
C TYR A 79 2.48 -29.94 12.55
N LEU A 80 1.99 -30.82 11.68
CA LEU A 80 0.60 -30.88 11.23
C LEU A 80 -0.07 -32.16 11.77
N PHE A 81 -1.13 -32.01 12.55
CA PHE A 81 -1.90 -33.14 13.05
C PHE A 81 -2.83 -33.72 11.97
N PRO A 82 -2.84 -35.04 11.76
CA PRO A 82 -3.65 -35.66 10.71
C PRO A 82 -5.14 -35.81 11.09
N GLN A 83 -5.49 -35.71 12.37
CA GLN A 83 -6.83 -35.91 12.89
C GLN A 83 -7.19 -34.88 13.96
N THR A 84 -8.49 -34.72 14.21
CA THR A 84 -9.02 -33.91 15.31
C THR A 84 -8.85 -34.63 16.63
N GLY A 85 -8.63 -33.89 17.71
CA GLY A 85 -8.49 -34.47 19.04
C GLY A 85 -7.68 -33.60 19.98
N LYS A 86 -7.51 -34.08 21.21
CA LYS A 86 -6.59 -33.49 22.19
C LYS A 86 -5.30 -34.28 22.19
N TYR A 87 -4.21 -33.63 21.85
CA TYR A 87 -2.87 -34.21 21.79
C TYR A 87 -2.02 -33.68 22.94
N GLN A 88 -1.36 -34.61 23.63
CA GLN A 88 -0.35 -34.26 24.64
C GLN A 88 1.03 -34.29 23.99
N VAL A 89 1.51 -33.12 23.57
CA VAL A 89 2.86 -32.95 23.04
C VAL A 89 3.86 -33.00 24.19
N ARG A 90 4.84 -33.90 24.12
CA ARG A 90 5.91 -34.05 25.11
C ARG A 90 7.24 -33.65 24.49
N LEU A 91 7.99 -32.82 25.20
CA LEU A 91 9.41 -32.59 24.93
C LEU A 91 10.23 -33.35 25.97
N ARG A 92 11.15 -34.20 25.53
CA ARG A 92 12.16 -34.86 26.38
C ARG A 92 13.54 -34.29 26.07
N VAL A 93 14.21 -33.77 27.09
CA VAL A 93 15.56 -33.21 27.02
C VAL A 93 16.54 -34.13 27.74
N ASN A 94 17.68 -34.42 27.10
CA ASN A 94 18.77 -35.25 27.64
C ASN A 94 18.29 -36.56 28.29
N ASN A 95 17.24 -37.16 27.73
CA ASN A 95 16.58 -38.39 28.19
C ASN A 95 16.17 -38.44 29.68
N SER A 96 16.07 -37.29 30.35
CA SER A 96 15.88 -37.23 31.80
C SER A 96 14.83 -36.23 32.25
N VAL A 97 14.64 -35.14 31.50
CA VAL A 97 13.69 -34.08 31.86
C VAL A 97 12.62 -33.98 30.78
N GLU A 98 11.36 -33.88 31.20
CA GLU A 98 10.23 -33.77 30.29
C GLU A 98 9.34 -32.56 30.57
N LYS A 99 8.71 -32.04 29.53
CA LYS A 99 7.69 -30.99 29.59
C LYS A 99 6.55 -31.34 28.66
N HIS A 100 5.32 -31.07 29.12
CA HIS A 100 4.11 -31.40 28.39
C HIS A 100 3.35 -30.13 27.96
N PHE A 101 2.74 -30.20 26.78
CA PHE A 101 1.86 -29.20 26.22
C PHE A 101 0.59 -29.89 25.71
N ILE A 102 -0.57 -29.34 26.05
CA ILE A 102 -1.84 -29.82 25.49
C ILE A 102 -2.16 -28.98 24.26
N VAL A 103 -2.37 -29.65 23.13
CA VAL A 103 -2.82 -29.08 21.87
C VAL A 103 -4.18 -29.65 21.54
N THR A 104 -5.16 -28.79 21.30
CA THR A 104 -6.50 -29.20 20.87
C THR A 104 -6.67 -28.92 19.39
N VAL A 105 -6.81 -29.98 18.59
CA VAL A 105 -7.13 -29.93 17.17
C VAL A 105 -8.64 -30.07 17.01
N LYS A 106 -9.30 -28.99 16.63
CA LYS A 106 -10.75 -28.96 16.42
C LYS A 106 -11.05 -29.34 14.97
N GLU A 107 -12.24 -29.91 14.76
CA GLU A 107 -12.76 -30.08 13.41
C GLU A 107 -12.89 -28.70 12.77
N SER A 108 -12.49 -28.59 11.51
CA SER A 108 -12.69 -27.34 10.80
C SER A 108 -14.18 -27.16 10.61
N ASN A 109 -14.74 -26.07 11.14
CA ASN A 109 -16.16 -25.73 10.92
C ASN A 109 -16.43 -25.25 9.49
N ARG A 110 -15.45 -25.37 8.60
CA ARG A 110 -15.49 -24.92 7.22
C ARG A 110 -16.07 -26.05 6.37
N PRO A 111 -17.19 -25.83 5.68
CA PRO A 111 -17.64 -26.72 4.61
C PRO A 111 -16.50 -27.23 3.71
N SER A 112 -16.50 -28.51 3.37
CA SER A 112 -15.49 -29.12 2.51
C SER A 112 -15.39 -28.40 1.16
N GLY A 113 -14.18 -27.96 0.77
CA GLY A 113 -13.90 -27.35 -0.55
C GLY A 113 -13.45 -25.88 -0.56
N TYR A 114 -13.13 -25.26 0.58
CA TYR A 114 -12.66 -23.87 0.56
C TYR A 114 -11.26 -23.69 0.04
N GLN A 115 -11.11 -22.58 -0.70
CA GLN A 115 -9.82 -22.05 -1.12
C GLN A 115 -9.18 -21.24 0.01
N PRO A 116 -7.84 -21.09 0.00
CA PRO A 116 -7.15 -20.14 0.88
C PRO A 116 -7.75 -18.74 0.72
N ILE A 117 -7.85 -18.00 1.82
CA ILE A 117 -8.32 -16.61 1.77
C ILE A 117 -7.38 -15.80 0.86
N LYS A 118 -7.95 -14.96 0.02
CA LYS A 118 -7.20 -14.05 -0.87
C LYS A 118 -7.88 -12.69 -0.93
N ILE A 119 -7.07 -11.66 -1.13
CA ILE A 119 -7.57 -10.32 -1.49
C ILE A 119 -7.64 -10.25 -3.02
N ILE A 120 -8.78 -9.81 -3.54
CA ILE A 120 -8.97 -9.45 -4.94
C ILE A 120 -9.24 -7.95 -4.97
N ALA A 121 -8.26 -7.21 -5.48
CA ALA A 121 -8.25 -5.75 -5.52
C ALA A 121 -7.36 -5.27 -6.67
N PRO A 122 -7.60 -4.07 -7.21
CA PRO A 122 -6.72 -3.49 -8.23
C PRO A 122 -5.34 -3.14 -7.65
N GLN A 123 -4.34 -3.06 -8.54
CA GLN A 123 -2.99 -2.60 -8.16
C GLN A 123 -2.87 -1.08 -8.17
N THR A 124 -3.72 -0.40 -8.92
CA THR A 124 -3.74 1.06 -9.05
C THR A 124 -5.18 1.58 -8.94
N ALA A 125 -5.37 2.77 -8.40
CA ALA A 125 -6.65 3.47 -8.37
C ALA A 125 -6.44 4.99 -8.30
N ILE A 126 -7.51 5.78 -8.40
CA ILE A 126 -7.48 7.24 -8.34
C ILE A 126 -7.95 7.69 -6.95
N GLN A 127 -7.31 8.73 -6.39
CA GLN A 127 -7.75 9.32 -5.12
C GLN A 127 -9.21 9.77 -5.20
N ASN A 128 -9.89 9.83 -4.06
CA ASN A 128 -11.31 10.19 -3.91
C ASN A 128 -12.33 9.28 -4.60
N GLU A 129 -11.91 8.29 -5.40
CA GLU A 129 -12.81 7.27 -5.95
C GLU A 129 -13.07 6.13 -4.97
N TYR A 130 -14.30 5.60 -4.97
CA TYR A 130 -14.64 4.40 -4.20
C TYR A 130 -14.11 3.14 -4.90
N ILE A 131 -13.14 2.51 -4.27
CA ILE A 131 -12.52 1.26 -4.73
C ILE A 131 -13.22 0.09 -4.05
N SER A 132 -13.61 -0.92 -4.82
CA SER A 132 -14.19 -2.16 -4.29
C SER A 132 -13.10 -3.19 -4.00
N PHE A 133 -13.11 -3.74 -2.80
CA PHE A 133 -12.22 -4.81 -2.37
C PHE A 133 -13.02 -6.07 -2.13
N PHE A 134 -12.49 -7.23 -2.52
CA PHE A 134 -13.16 -8.51 -2.32
C PHE A 134 -12.25 -9.46 -1.56
N ALA A 135 -12.82 -10.14 -0.56
CA ALA A 135 -12.18 -11.32 0.03
C ALA A 135 -12.73 -12.58 -0.62
N ASP A 136 -11.85 -13.40 -1.18
CA ASP A 136 -12.18 -14.78 -1.55
C ASP A 136 -11.86 -15.72 -0.38
N GLY A 137 -12.55 -16.85 -0.32
CA GLY A 137 -12.46 -17.82 0.77
C GLY A 137 -13.53 -17.64 1.85
N TYR A 138 -13.40 -18.46 2.90
CA TYR A 138 -14.31 -18.48 4.04
C TYR A 138 -13.63 -17.95 5.29
N SER A 139 -14.35 -17.08 5.98
CA SER A 139 -14.04 -16.61 7.32
C SER A 139 -15.35 -16.24 8.00
N LYS A 140 -15.40 -16.39 9.32
CA LYS A 140 -16.52 -15.92 10.16
C LYS A 140 -16.51 -14.40 10.35
N GLU A 141 -15.34 -13.79 10.27
CA GLU A 141 -15.14 -12.34 10.41
C GLU A 141 -14.10 -11.81 9.42
N TRP A 142 -14.24 -10.55 9.04
CA TRP A 142 -13.27 -9.85 8.21
C TRP A 142 -12.84 -8.60 8.95
N ARG A 143 -11.56 -8.24 8.87
CA ARG A 143 -11.03 -6.99 9.41
C ARG A 143 -10.07 -6.42 8.39
N TRP A 144 -10.48 -5.34 7.75
CA TRP A 144 -9.69 -4.64 6.74
C TRP A 144 -9.00 -3.44 7.37
N GLU A 145 -7.71 -3.30 7.11
CA GLU A 145 -6.94 -2.07 7.32
C GLU A 145 -6.46 -1.59 5.96
N PHE A 146 -6.86 -0.40 5.53
CA PHE A 146 -6.50 0.17 4.22
C PHE A 146 -5.18 0.93 4.25
N GLY A 147 -4.60 1.12 5.43
CA GLY A 147 -3.21 1.57 5.61
C GLY A 147 -3.02 3.08 5.81
N GLU A 148 -4.10 3.88 5.90
CA GLU A 148 -3.99 5.32 6.20
C GLU A 148 -3.70 5.59 7.68
N THR A 149 -4.37 4.87 8.58
CA THR A 149 -4.30 5.10 10.04
C THR A 149 -3.64 3.94 10.80
N GLY A 150 -3.61 2.75 10.19
CA GLY A 150 -3.23 1.51 10.86
C GLY A 150 -4.30 0.95 11.80
N GLU A 151 -5.54 1.45 11.71
CA GLU A 151 -6.71 0.93 12.42
C GLU A 151 -7.59 0.09 11.47
N VAL A 152 -8.56 -0.64 12.04
CA VAL A 152 -9.53 -1.42 11.24
C VAL A 152 -10.59 -0.48 10.67
N ASP A 153 -10.65 -0.40 9.34
CA ASP A 153 -11.55 0.45 8.59
C ASP A 153 -12.90 -0.24 8.28
N SER A 154 -12.92 -1.57 8.11
CA SER A 154 -14.15 -2.30 7.77
C SER A 154 -14.18 -3.74 8.26
N TYR A 155 -15.39 -4.23 8.56
CA TYR A 155 -15.68 -5.61 8.93
C TYR A 155 -16.47 -6.39 7.86
N GLU A 156 -16.76 -5.75 6.72
CA GLU A 156 -17.50 -6.39 5.62
C GLU A 156 -16.60 -7.32 4.81
N LYS A 157 -17.19 -8.35 4.20
CA LYS A 157 -16.44 -9.26 3.32
C LYS A 157 -15.91 -8.54 2.07
N ASN A 158 -16.75 -7.69 1.48
CA ASN A 158 -16.46 -6.97 0.24
C ASN A 158 -16.69 -5.46 0.44
N PRO A 159 -15.80 -4.76 1.15
CA PRO A 159 -15.97 -3.34 1.44
C PRO A 159 -15.62 -2.45 0.25
N THR A 160 -16.08 -1.19 0.32
CA THR A 160 -15.60 -0.11 -0.53
C THR A 160 -14.83 0.93 0.29
N TYR A 161 -13.73 1.46 -0.24
CA TYR A 161 -12.92 2.49 0.42
C TYR A 161 -12.37 3.51 -0.57
N ALA A 162 -12.17 4.75 -0.12
CA ALA A 162 -11.64 5.83 -0.94
C ALA A 162 -10.48 6.52 -0.21
N TYR A 163 -9.35 6.63 -0.88
CA TYR A 163 -8.14 7.26 -0.34
C TYR A 163 -8.14 8.75 -0.63
N LYS A 164 -7.82 9.58 0.37
CA LYS A 164 -7.83 11.06 0.23
C LYS A 164 -6.57 11.63 -0.40
N LEU A 165 -5.45 10.92 -0.26
CA LEU A 165 -4.14 11.37 -0.71
C LEU A 165 -3.57 10.35 -1.68
N PRO A 166 -2.78 10.79 -2.68
CA PRO A 166 -2.07 9.87 -3.56
C PRO A 166 -0.88 9.24 -2.82
N GLY A 167 -0.49 8.04 -3.23
CA GLY A 167 0.62 7.31 -2.63
C GLY A 167 0.46 5.80 -2.69
N SER A 168 1.47 5.08 -2.20
CA SER A 168 1.42 3.62 -2.08
C SER A 168 0.93 3.21 -0.71
N TYR A 169 -0.12 2.40 -0.67
CA TYR A 169 -0.74 1.90 0.56
C TYR A 169 -0.60 0.39 0.68
N GLN A 170 -0.43 -0.06 1.93
CA GLN A 170 -0.41 -1.48 2.28
C GLN A 170 -1.74 -1.85 2.93
N ILE A 171 -2.53 -2.65 2.22
CA ILE A 171 -3.81 -3.17 2.71
C ILE A 171 -3.56 -4.48 3.45
N LYS A 172 -4.17 -4.63 4.62
CA LYS A 172 -4.13 -5.86 5.40
C LYS A 172 -5.53 -6.41 5.60
N LEU A 173 -5.67 -7.71 5.37
CA LEU A 173 -6.87 -8.47 5.68
C LEU A 173 -6.56 -9.45 6.81
N MET A 174 -7.26 -9.27 7.93
CA MET A 174 -7.22 -10.16 9.08
C MET A 174 -8.54 -10.92 9.21
N SER A 175 -8.43 -12.11 9.80
CA SER A 175 -9.52 -13.00 10.14
C SER A 175 -9.07 -13.85 11.34
N GLU A 176 -10.01 -14.31 12.15
CA GLU A 176 -9.77 -15.29 13.23
C GLU A 176 -9.03 -16.55 12.73
N ASP A 177 -9.24 -16.90 11.46
CA ASP A 177 -8.71 -18.08 10.80
C ASP A 177 -7.27 -17.92 10.27
N LEU A 178 -6.69 -16.72 10.38
CA LEU A 178 -5.38 -16.37 9.84
C LEU A 178 -4.37 -16.08 10.95
N ALA A 179 -3.29 -16.85 11.00
CA ALA A 179 -2.17 -16.59 11.92
C ALA A 179 -1.39 -15.30 11.58
N PHE A 180 -1.45 -14.86 10.32
CA PHE A 180 -0.82 -13.64 9.82
C PHE A 180 -1.76 -12.91 8.85
N PRO A 181 -1.74 -11.56 8.80
CA PRO A 181 -2.56 -10.82 7.86
C PRO A 181 -2.15 -11.12 6.41
N ILE A 182 -3.13 -11.18 5.51
CA ILE A 182 -2.88 -11.17 4.07
C ILE A 182 -2.66 -9.73 3.64
N VAL A 183 -1.62 -9.50 2.85
CA VAL A 183 -1.20 -8.16 2.44
C VAL A 183 -1.43 -7.97 0.95
N HIS A 184 -1.98 -6.81 0.57
CA HIS A 184 -2.06 -6.33 -0.81
C HIS A 184 -1.50 -4.91 -0.89
N TYR A 185 -0.84 -4.56 -1.99
CA TYR A 185 -0.32 -3.21 -2.21
C TYR A 185 -1.13 -2.53 -3.31
N ILE A 186 -1.50 -1.28 -3.08
CA ILE A 186 -2.20 -0.45 -4.04
C ILE A 186 -1.49 0.89 -4.19
N GLU A 187 -1.38 1.38 -5.41
CA GLU A 187 -0.89 2.71 -5.73
C GLU A 187 -2.06 3.63 -6.08
N ILE A 188 -2.22 4.70 -5.31
CA ILE A 188 -3.25 5.71 -5.50
C ILE A 188 -2.64 6.88 -6.26
N LEU A 189 -3.16 7.10 -7.46
CA LEU A 189 -2.80 8.21 -8.33
C LEU A 189 -3.60 9.45 -7.94
N PRO A 190 -3.05 10.66 -8.15
CA PRO A 190 -3.81 11.89 -7.95
C PRO A 190 -5.05 11.91 -8.87
N GLU A 191 -6.11 12.56 -8.41
CA GLU A 191 -7.30 12.83 -9.20
C GLU A 191 -6.87 13.79 -10.30
N TYR A 192 -7.18 13.44 -11.54
CA TYR A 192 -6.99 14.36 -12.65
C TYR A 192 -7.87 15.57 -12.39
N THR A 193 -7.26 16.68 -11.97
CA THR A 193 -7.94 17.97 -12.06
C THR A 193 -8.19 18.23 -13.53
N GLU A 194 -9.39 18.67 -13.90
CA GLU A 194 -9.78 19.07 -15.26
C GLU A 194 -8.78 20.04 -15.95
N SER A 195 -7.73 20.53 -15.27
CA SER A 195 -6.63 21.26 -15.88
C SER A 195 -5.64 20.42 -16.70
N ASP A 196 -5.69 19.09 -16.63
CA ASP A 196 -4.75 18.21 -17.37
C ASP A 196 -5.36 17.57 -18.63
N ASP A 197 -6.63 17.85 -18.93
CA ASP A 197 -7.03 18.02 -20.32
C ASP A 197 -6.49 19.39 -20.77
N SER A 198 -5.20 19.41 -21.14
CA SER A 198 -4.75 20.40 -22.13
C SER A 198 -5.45 20.07 -23.44
N ASP A 199 -6.71 20.48 -23.50
CA ASP A 199 -7.66 20.33 -24.59
C ASP A 199 -6.92 20.62 -25.89
N VAL A 200 -6.96 19.71 -26.88
CA VAL A 200 -6.46 20.00 -28.24
C VAL A 200 -7.03 21.35 -28.69
N PHE A 201 -8.26 21.66 -28.26
CA PHE A 201 -8.91 22.95 -28.49
C PHE A 201 -8.26 24.13 -27.76
N SER A 202 -7.75 23.95 -26.55
CA SER A 202 -7.01 24.99 -25.80
C SER A 202 -5.64 25.26 -26.40
N LEU A 203 -4.95 24.22 -26.88
CA LEU A 203 -3.69 24.39 -27.64
C LEU A 203 -3.93 25.14 -28.96
N ILE A 204 -4.98 24.75 -29.69
CA ILE A 204 -5.38 25.44 -30.93
C ILE A 204 -5.78 26.89 -30.61
N ALA A 205 -6.58 27.12 -29.56
CA ALA A 205 -7.02 28.45 -29.17
C ALA A 205 -5.85 29.35 -28.78
N LYS A 206 -4.86 28.81 -28.04
CA LYS A 206 -3.64 29.53 -27.67
C LYS A 206 -2.77 29.88 -28.88
N ASP A 207 -2.61 28.94 -29.82
CA ASP A 207 -1.87 29.17 -31.06
C ASP A 207 -2.56 30.24 -31.92
N ILE A 208 -3.90 30.18 -32.04
CA ILE A 208 -4.69 31.22 -32.70
C ILE A 208 -4.53 32.56 -31.98
N GLN A 209 -4.59 32.59 -30.64
CA GLN A 209 -4.41 33.79 -29.84
C GLN A 209 -3.05 34.46 -30.10
N GLU A 210 -1.97 33.68 -30.14
CA GLU A 210 -0.62 34.18 -30.41
C GLU A 210 -0.53 34.81 -31.80
N HIS A 211 -1.02 34.13 -32.84
CA HIS A 211 -1.02 34.68 -34.19
C HIS A 211 -1.91 35.92 -34.36
N LEU A 212 -3.04 36.00 -33.65
CA LEU A 212 -3.86 37.22 -33.62
C LEU A 212 -3.16 38.36 -32.90
N GLN A 213 -2.45 38.09 -31.80
CA GLN A 213 -1.66 39.09 -31.08
C GLN A 213 -0.51 39.60 -31.94
N ASN A 214 0.19 38.74 -32.67
CA ASN A 214 1.24 39.13 -33.63
C ASN A 214 0.72 40.14 -34.68
N ILE A 215 -0.52 40.00 -35.14
CA ILE A 215 -1.14 40.96 -36.07
C ILE A 215 -1.31 42.35 -35.41
N ILE A 216 -1.69 42.39 -34.13
CA ILE A 216 -1.78 43.63 -33.36
C ILE A 216 -0.39 44.23 -33.12
N ASP A 217 0.60 43.39 -32.82
CA ASP A 217 1.97 43.80 -32.52
C ASP A 217 2.75 44.28 -33.75
N GLY A 218 2.15 44.20 -34.95
CA GLY A 218 2.70 44.74 -36.20
C GLY A 218 3.50 43.75 -37.04
N GLU A 219 3.48 42.46 -36.70
CA GLU A 219 4.09 41.40 -37.49
C GLU A 219 3.36 41.18 -38.83
N SER A 220 3.93 40.33 -39.69
CA SER A 220 3.40 40.07 -41.04
C SER A 220 1.94 39.61 -41.01
N PHE A 221 1.03 40.49 -41.42
CA PHE A 221 -0.41 40.20 -41.50
C PHE A 221 -0.67 38.92 -42.31
N ASN A 222 -0.07 38.82 -43.49
CA ASN A 222 -0.33 37.71 -44.40
C ASN A 222 0.16 36.37 -43.83
N GLU A 223 1.28 36.34 -43.11
CA GLU A 223 1.81 35.10 -42.53
C GLU A 223 0.89 34.59 -41.43
N ASN A 224 0.58 35.44 -40.45
CA ASN A 224 -0.27 35.07 -39.31
C ASN A 224 -1.71 34.73 -39.74
N TYR A 225 -2.28 35.53 -40.65
CA TYR A 225 -3.62 35.27 -41.19
C TYR A 225 -3.70 33.96 -41.96
N ASN A 226 -2.78 33.73 -42.93
CA ASN A 226 -2.83 32.53 -43.77
C ASN A 226 -2.50 31.26 -42.99
N TYR A 227 -1.68 31.36 -41.93
CA TYR A 227 -1.40 30.25 -41.03
C TYR A 227 -2.68 29.77 -40.34
N ILE A 228 -3.40 30.65 -39.66
CA ILE A 228 -4.66 30.28 -38.96
C ILE A 228 -5.68 29.75 -39.97
N LEU A 229 -5.82 30.45 -41.11
CA LEU A 229 -6.78 30.13 -42.16
C LEU A 229 -6.60 28.71 -42.71
N SER A 230 -5.36 28.33 -43.02
CA SER A 230 -5.04 27.03 -43.61
C SER A 230 -5.03 25.91 -42.58
N LYS A 231 -4.52 26.17 -41.37
CA LYS A 231 -4.32 25.15 -40.34
C LYS A 231 -5.58 24.80 -39.57
N TYR A 232 -6.44 25.79 -39.29
CA TYR A 232 -7.57 25.62 -38.37
C TYR A 232 -8.93 25.92 -39.01
N LEU A 233 -8.99 26.77 -40.03
CA LEU A 233 -10.26 27.20 -40.64
C LEU A 233 -10.54 26.54 -41.99
N CYS A 234 -9.74 25.54 -42.40
CA CYS A 234 -9.93 24.78 -43.64
C CYS A 234 -10.08 25.68 -44.88
N ASN A 235 -9.29 26.75 -44.92
CA ASN A 235 -9.29 27.78 -45.97
C ASN A 235 -10.63 28.53 -46.12
N ASN A 236 -11.45 28.60 -45.07
CA ASN A 236 -12.67 29.40 -45.05
C ASN A 236 -12.44 30.78 -44.42
N PRO A 237 -12.30 31.87 -45.21
CA PRO A 237 -12.10 33.22 -44.68
C PRO A 237 -13.38 33.79 -44.02
N ASN A 238 -14.54 33.21 -44.32
CA ASN A 238 -15.84 33.68 -43.83
C ASN A 238 -16.22 33.07 -42.48
N GLN A 239 -15.24 32.55 -41.72
CA GLN A 239 -15.52 31.90 -40.45
C GLN A 239 -16.02 32.90 -39.40
N LEU A 240 -17.08 32.53 -38.67
CA LEU A 240 -17.69 33.42 -37.69
C LEU A 240 -16.77 33.67 -36.49
N VAL A 241 -16.51 34.95 -36.22
CA VAL A 241 -15.80 35.44 -35.03
C VAL A 241 -16.73 36.27 -34.16
N ILE A 242 -16.81 35.96 -32.87
CA ILE A 242 -17.57 36.71 -31.87
C ILE A 242 -16.60 37.41 -30.93
N THR A 243 -16.62 38.75 -30.92
CA THR A 243 -15.73 39.57 -30.10
C THR A 243 -16.45 40.16 -28.89
N ASN A 244 -15.85 40.00 -27.72
CA ASN A 244 -16.38 40.48 -26.42
C ASN A 244 -17.85 40.12 -26.19
N GLY A 245 -18.29 38.97 -26.71
CA GLY A 245 -19.65 38.45 -26.56
C GLY A 245 -20.75 39.16 -27.36
N ALA A 246 -20.44 40.15 -28.19
CA ALA A 246 -21.45 40.98 -28.86
C ALA A 246 -21.23 41.21 -30.36
N LYS A 247 -20.01 41.60 -30.78
CA LYS A 247 -19.74 41.95 -32.18
C LYS A 247 -19.41 40.68 -32.97
N GLN A 248 -20.19 40.42 -34.03
CA GLN A 248 -20.02 39.28 -34.92
C GLN A 248 -19.48 39.74 -36.27
N THR A 249 -18.40 39.12 -36.73
CA THR A 249 -17.75 39.42 -38.02
C THR A 249 -17.21 38.13 -38.65
N ASP A 250 -16.90 38.17 -39.94
CA ASP A 250 -16.08 37.12 -40.55
C ASP A 250 -14.60 37.24 -40.13
N PHE A 251 -13.85 36.15 -40.25
CA PHE A 251 -12.46 36.05 -39.81
C PHE A 251 -11.54 37.02 -40.55
N TYR A 252 -11.70 37.19 -41.87
CA TYR A 252 -10.90 38.15 -42.62
C TYR A 252 -11.12 39.58 -42.14
N SER A 253 -12.38 40.01 -42.05
CA SER A 253 -12.74 41.35 -41.57
C SER A 253 -12.24 41.58 -40.15
N TYR A 254 -12.32 40.57 -39.29
CA TYR A 254 -11.78 40.64 -37.93
C TYR A 254 -10.26 40.85 -37.89
N CYS A 255 -9.49 40.02 -38.60
CA CYS A 255 -8.03 40.17 -38.65
C CYS A 255 -7.62 41.50 -39.30
N TYR A 256 -8.38 41.96 -40.30
CA TYR A 256 -8.15 43.26 -40.93
C TYR A 256 -8.33 44.38 -39.90
N ASP A 257 -9.43 44.37 -39.14
CA ASP A 257 -9.66 45.32 -38.03
C ASP A 257 -8.51 45.30 -37.02
N LEU A 258 -8.00 44.12 -36.63
CA LEU A 258 -6.85 44.00 -35.72
C LEU A 258 -5.60 44.72 -36.25
N LYS A 259 -5.33 44.64 -37.56
CA LYS A 259 -4.20 45.35 -38.18
C LYS A 259 -4.31 46.87 -38.03
N PHE A 260 -5.52 47.43 -38.14
CA PHE A 260 -5.72 48.87 -37.91
C PHE A 260 -5.60 49.22 -36.43
N ILE A 261 -6.18 48.39 -35.54
CA ILE A 261 -6.13 48.59 -34.09
C ILE A 261 -4.69 48.58 -33.58
N GLY A 262 -3.87 47.64 -34.03
CA GLY A 262 -2.43 47.56 -33.71
C GLY A 262 -1.64 48.78 -34.14
N SER A 263 -1.99 49.37 -35.28
CA SER A 263 -1.35 50.60 -35.75
C SER A 263 -1.71 51.86 -34.94
N GLN A 264 -2.76 51.81 -34.09
CA GLN A 264 -3.34 52.98 -33.41
C GLN A 264 -3.48 52.86 -31.88
N SER A 265 -3.25 51.68 -31.28
CA SER A 265 -3.55 51.42 -29.86
C SER A 265 -2.78 50.23 -29.27
N THR A 266 -2.76 50.11 -27.94
CA THR A 266 -2.19 48.96 -27.19
C THR A 266 -3.25 47.91 -26.85
N ALA A 267 -4.06 47.49 -27.83
CA ALA A 267 -5.03 46.41 -27.60
C ALA A 267 -4.31 45.07 -27.37
N ASN A 268 -4.93 44.17 -26.61
CA ASN A 268 -4.42 42.81 -26.42
C ASN A 268 -5.54 41.77 -26.48
N ILE A 269 -5.23 40.61 -27.05
CA ILE A 269 -6.10 39.44 -27.04
C ILE A 269 -5.95 38.76 -25.67
N GLN A 270 -7.01 38.80 -24.86
CA GLN A 270 -7.02 38.26 -23.51
C GLN A 270 -7.27 36.75 -23.50
N ASP A 271 -8.17 36.29 -24.36
CA ASP A 271 -8.68 34.93 -24.35
C ASP A 271 -9.28 34.59 -25.71
N VAL A 272 -9.09 33.35 -26.15
CA VAL A 272 -9.68 32.79 -27.37
C VAL A 272 -10.32 31.46 -26.99
N VAL A 273 -11.56 31.25 -27.43
CA VAL A 273 -12.28 29.98 -27.29
C VAL A 273 -12.75 29.55 -28.66
N ILE A 274 -12.62 28.26 -28.97
CA ILE A 274 -13.02 27.71 -30.27
C ILE A 274 -14.11 26.66 -30.13
N GLU A 275 -14.90 26.51 -31.19
CA GLU A 275 -15.89 25.43 -31.30
C GLU A 275 -15.74 24.72 -32.64
N THR A 276 -15.88 23.39 -32.62
CA THR A 276 -15.78 22.50 -33.77
C THR A 276 -17.09 21.73 -33.97
N ASP A 277 -17.36 21.29 -35.21
CA ASP A 277 -18.48 20.38 -35.48
C ASP A 277 -18.05 18.92 -35.22
N LYS A 278 -18.99 18.10 -34.71
CA LYS A 278 -18.75 16.67 -34.51
C LYS A 278 -18.36 16.01 -35.84
N GLY A 279 -17.10 15.56 -35.93
CA GLY A 279 -16.56 14.88 -37.12
C GLY A 279 -15.73 15.75 -38.07
N SER A 280 -15.47 17.02 -37.73
CA SER A 280 -14.58 17.90 -38.49
C SER A 280 -13.39 18.35 -37.64
N ASN A 281 -12.20 18.38 -38.23
CA ASN A 281 -11.00 18.96 -37.61
C ASN A 281 -10.93 20.49 -37.78
N CYS A 282 -11.94 21.10 -38.42
CA CYS A 282 -11.99 22.54 -38.68
C CYS A 282 -12.75 23.29 -37.57
N VAL A 283 -12.24 24.46 -37.21
CA VAL A 283 -12.89 25.40 -36.28
C VAL A 283 -14.06 26.10 -36.98
N LYS A 284 -15.25 26.03 -36.36
CA LYS A 284 -16.49 26.62 -36.84
C LYS A 284 -16.84 27.95 -36.16
N ARG A 285 -16.34 28.19 -34.97
CA ARG A 285 -16.58 29.47 -34.29
C ARG A 285 -15.37 29.83 -33.46
N ILE A 286 -14.98 31.10 -33.54
CA ILE A 286 -13.93 31.67 -32.69
C ILE A 286 -14.59 32.74 -31.83
N LEU A 287 -14.47 32.61 -30.52
CA LEU A 287 -14.87 33.63 -29.56
C LEU A 287 -13.59 34.29 -29.06
N VAL A 288 -13.51 35.61 -29.18
CA VAL A 288 -12.33 36.37 -28.77
C VAL A 288 -12.71 37.38 -27.71
N LYS A 289 -11.99 37.38 -26.59
CA LYS A 289 -12.00 38.48 -25.63
C LYS A 289 -10.75 39.33 -25.86
N GLN A 290 -10.95 40.62 -26.02
CA GLN A 290 -9.87 41.58 -26.23
C GLN A 290 -10.12 42.85 -25.41
N SER A 291 -9.05 43.49 -24.97
CA SER A 291 -9.17 44.78 -24.29
C SER A 291 -9.78 45.85 -25.20
N PRO A 292 -10.54 46.80 -24.64
CA PRO A 292 -10.99 47.95 -25.40
C PRO A 292 -9.77 48.77 -25.86
N SER A 293 -9.76 49.16 -27.14
CA SER A 293 -8.75 50.04 -27.72
C SER A 293 -8.72 51.38 -26.98
N THR A 294 -7.75 51.55 -26.08
CA THR A 294 -7.42 52.88 -25.55
C THR A 294 -6.56 53.58 -26.59
N ALA A 295 -7.18 54.47 -27.38
CA ALA A 295 -6.43 55.32 -28.29
C ALA A 295 -5.46 56.19 -27.48
N THR A 296 -4.16 56.04 -27.69
CA THR A 296 -3.17 57.04 -27.29
C THR A 296 -3.44 58.28 -28.13
N LYS A 297 -4.04 59.29 -27.50
CA LYS A 297 -4.25 60.62 -28.07
C LYS A 297 -2.92 61.32 -28.31
#